data_AF-A0A3M1JPK5-F1
#
_entry.id   AF-A0A3M1JPK5-F1
#
_cell.length_a   1.000
_cell.length_b   1.000
_cell.length_c   1.000
_cell.angle_alpha   90.00
_cell.angle_beta   90.00
_cell.angle_gamma   90.00
#
_symmetry.space_group_name_H-M   'P 1'
#
loop_
_entity.id
_entity.type
_entity.pdbx_description
1 polymer ?
#
loop_
_entity_poly.entity_id
_entity_poly.type
_entity_poly.pdbx_seq_one_letter_code
_entity_poly.pdbx_strand_id
1 'polypeptide(L)'
;MSESASEEPAPAAEQRLINRFFDLWERLAGDRPLPALRNFTSDDLVPFKPFSVVIDLQQGYDQPIIRHVGSAIVAVMGQDFKGRRTEEVPRRSILSRITDHLYEVLANRSPVGFEAHYTDQSGQDIPYRGILAPLSDDGETINFILAAINWRGAPAWQQPSGPDLGEALAVLRERVAGAGRARNALYDVLADVYGFYRTGQQVQADYQRLLRDHGIRAQARAPFTAALKLAFGTDYDKTRLTEYAAAMNFAHRQGLDRDAFLAALHDTPGGLKALVRAERAVRGGRDGAAPGRMERTLAELTPCAIVDDWRTAPGDGNDYVVILARQSDPGANQLALLDALPARPGDLRRFVRKGNRP
;
A
#
# COMPACT_ATOMS: atom_id res chain seq x y z
N MET A 1 6.09 -46.31 6.22
CA MET A 1 6.14 -45.62 4.92
C MET A 1 5.74 -44.18 5.17
N SER A 2 6.72 -43.34 5.50
CA SER A 2 6.48 -41.90 5.65
C SER A 2 6.70 -41.27 4.28
N GLU A 3 5.60 -40.82 3.70
CA GLU A 3 5.55 -40.07 2.46
C GLU A 3 6.08 -38.67 2.75
N SER A 4 7.33 -38.43 2.36
CA SER A 4 7.97 -37.11 2.42
C SER A 4 7.19 -36.16 1.53
N ALA A 5 6.51 -35.19 2.16
CA ALA A 5 5.89 -34.08 1.46
C ALA A 5 6.92 -33.40 0.55
N SER A 6 6.66 -33.53 -0.74
CA SER A 6 7.32 -32.85 -1.84
C SER A 6 7.15 -31.34 -1.68
N GLU A 7 8.20 -30.69 -1.17
CA GLU A 7 8.38 -29.23 -1.24
C GLU A 7 8.80 -28.84 -2.68
N GLU A 8 7.87 -28.26 -3.43
CA GLU A 8 8.16 -27.56 -4.70
C GLU A 8 7.68 -26.10 -4.63
N PRO A 9 8.43 -25.10 -5.17
CA PRO A 9 9.88 -24.94 -5.02
C PRO A 9 10.33 -23.45 -4.80
N ALA A 10 11.65 -23.24 -4.78
CA ALA A 10 12.42 -22.01 -4.52
C ALA A 10 12.37 -20.78 -5.50
N PRO A 11 11.67 -20.71 -6.65
CA PRO A 11 11.71 -19.54 -7.55
C PRO A 11 11.24 -18.22 -6.93
N ALA A 12 10.41 -18.28 -5.89
CA ALA A 12 9.81 -17.10 -5.30
C ALA A 12 10.80 -16.24 -4.50
N ALA A 13 11.86 -16.82 -3.92
CA ALA A 13 12.81 -16.08 -3.08
C ALA A 13 13.76 -15.20 -3.91
N GLU A 14 14.24 -15.73 -5.04
CA GLU A 14 15.10 -15.02 -5.99
C GLU A 14 14.41 -13.76 -6.52
N GLN A 15 13.17 -13.91 -7.00
CA GLN A 15 12.37 -12.79 -7.49
C GLN A 15 12.05 -11.77 -6.39
N ARG A 16 11.81 -12.23 -5.16
CA ARG A 16 11.51 -11.36 -4.02
C ARG A 16 12.70 -10.45 -3.69
N LEU A 17 13.94 -10.96 -3.72
CA LEU A 17 15.13 -10.14 -3.45
C LEU A 17 15.24 -9.01 -4.47
N ILE A 18 15.14 -9.35 -5.76
CA ILE A 18 15.27 -8.37 -6.85
C ILE A 18 14.17 -7.30 -6.78
N ASN A 19 12.91 -7.70 -6.60
CA ASN A 19 11.81 -6.74 -6.50
C ASN A 19 11.97 -5.83 -5.27
N ARG A 20 12.35 -6.39 -4.11
CA ARG A 20 12.58 -5.61 -2.89
C ARG A 20 13.71 -4.61 -3.02
N PHE A 21 14.77 -4.98 -3.73
CA PHE A 21 15.88 -4.08 -4.00
C PHE A 21 15.44 -2.91 -4.89
N PHE A 22 14.62 -3.19 -5.92
CA PHE A 22 14.02 -2.16 -6.76
C PHE A 22 13.10 -1.22 -5.95
N ASP A 23 12.20 -1.76 -5.12
CA ASP A 23 11.32 -0.98 -4.26
C ASP A 23 12.11 -0.06 -3.30
N LEU A 24 13.23 -0.56 -2.75
CA LEU A 24 14.14 0.23 -1.91
C LEU A 24 14.74 1.39 -2.71
N TRP A 25 15.21 1.13 -3.92
CA TRP A 25 15.79 2.15 -4.78
C TRP A 25 14.77 3.25 -5.13
N GLU A 26 13.56 2.88 -5.57
CA GLU A 26 12.49 3.85 -5.89
C GLU A 26 12.13 4.69 -4.67
N ARG A 27 11.98 4.06 -3.50
CA ARG A 27 11.67 4.76 -2.25
C ARG A 27 12.74 5.77 -1.85
N LEU A 28 14.03 5.43 -2.04
CA LEU A 28 15.15 6.32 -1.71
C LEU A 28 15.37 7.41 -2.76
N ALA A 29 14.94 7.20 -4.01
CA ALA A 29 14.96 8.21 -5.05
C ALA A 29 13.93 9.31 -4.73
N GLY A 30 12.71 8.93 -4.36
CA GLY A 30 11.63 9.89 -4.05
C GLY A 30 11.37 10.81 -5.24
N ASP A 31 11.48 12.13 -5.02
CA ASP A 31 11.33 13.14 -6.08
C ASP A 31 12.62 13.37 -6.89
N ARG A 32 13.76 12.78 -6.47
CA ARG A 32 15.03 12.88 -7.20
C ARG A 32 15.06 11.84 -8.31
N PRO A 33 15.72 12.12 -9.45
CA PRO A 33 15.84 11.14 -10.54
C PRO A 33 16.66 9.90 -10.13
N LEU A 34 17.60 10.06 -9.19
CA LEU A 34 18.51 9.02 -8.74
C LEU A 34 18.76 9.16 -7.23
N PRO A 35 18.77 8.06 -6.45
CA PRO A 35 19.13 8.08 -5.04
C PRO A 35 20.63 8.23 -4.86
N ALA A 36 21.03 8.87 -3.76
CA ALA A 36 22.43 8.95 -3.34
C ALA A 36 22.83 7.70 -2.54
N LEU A 37 24.08 7.24 -2.68
CA LEU A 37 24.55 6.05 -1.94
C LEU A 37 24.48 6.27 -0.42
N ARG A 38 24.72 7.50 0.04
CA ARG A 38 24.60 7.89 1.46
C ARG A 38 23.19 7.78 2.05
N ASN A 39 22.16 7.66 1.22
CA ASN A 39 20.78 7.51 1.69
C ASN A 39 20.45 6.06 2.08
N PHE A 40 21.30 5.10 1.73
CA PHE A 40 21.14 3.72 2.12
C PHE A 40 21.65 3.53 3.55
N THR A 41 20.78 3.16 4.47
CA THR A 41 21.18 2.82 5.84
C THR A 41 21.77 1.41 5.90
N SER A 42 22.54 1.11 6.95
CA SER A 42 23.01 -0.26 7.20
C SER A 42 21.84 -1.25 7.23
N ASP A 43 20.73 -0.88 7.90
CA ASP A 43 19.56 -1.74 8.07
C ASP A 43 18.83 -2.02 6.76
N ASP A 44 18.70 -1.01 5.88
CA ASP A 44 18.15 -1.20 4.53
C ASP A 44 18.98 -2.19 3.71
N LEU A 45 20.31 -2.19 3.91
CA LEU A 45 21.25 -3.00 3.15
C LEU A 45 21.51 -4.39 3.75
N VAL A 46 21.28 -4.62 5.05
CA VAL A 46 21.49 -5.93 5.72
C VAL A 46 21.04 -7.11 4.85
N PRO A 47 19.81 -7.15 4.30
CA PRO A 47 19.36 -8.31 3.52
C PRO A 47 20.10 -8.48 2.20
N PHE A 48 20.56 -7.39 1.59
CA PHE A 48 21.20 -7.42 0.27
C PHE A 48 22.72 -7.56 0.38
N LYS A 49 23.31 -7.19 1.53
CA LYS A 49 24.75 -7.06 1.71
C LYS A 49 25.54 -8.31 1.29
N PRO A 50 25.15 -9.55 1.66
CA PRO A 50 25.87 -10.76 1.21
C PRO A 50 25.82 -10.96 -0.32
N PHE A 51 24.81 -10.40 -0.96
CA PHE A 51 24.43 -10.57 -2.38
C PHE A 51 24.71 -9.34 -3.23
N SER A 52 25.40 -8.34 -2.67
CA SER A 52 25.55 -7.02 -3.30
C SER A 52 26.95 -6.74 -3.82
N VAL A 53 27.04 -5.87 -4.81
CA VAL A 53 28.31 -5.33 -5.34
C VAL A 53 28.15 -3.81 -5.46
N VAL A 54 29.15 -3.05 -5.02
CA VAL A 54 29.21 -1.61 -5.27
C VAL A 54 30.33 -1.33 -6.24
N ILE A 55 30.01 -0.67 -7.33
CA ILE A 55 30.95 -0.21 -8.36
C ILE A 55 31.07 1.30 -8.25
N ASP A 56 32.31 1.77 -8.17
CA ASP A 56 32.71 3.15 -8.07
C ASP A 56 33.12 3.67 -9.46
N LEU A 57 32.47 4.75 -9.87
CA LEU A 57 32.65 5.41 -11.16
C LEU A 57 33.25 6.81 -11.01
N GLN A 58 33.66 7.22 -9.80
CA GLN A 58 34.18 8.56 -9.56
C GLN A 58 35.50 8.84 -10.28
N GLN A 59 36.26 7.79 -10.63
CA GLN A 59 37.51 7.88 -11.41
C GLN A 59 37.27 7.77 -12.92
N GLY A 60 36.02 7.75 -13.38
CA GLY A 60 35.63 7.63 -14.78
C GLY A 60 34.94 6.31 -15.11
N TYR A 61 34.14 6.32 -16.17
CA TYR A 61 33.34 5.16 -16.61
C TYR A 61 34.17 4.06 -17.30
N ASP A 62 35.36 4.39 -17.81
CA ASP A 62 36.23 3.45 -18.52
C ASP A 62 37.04 2.56 -17.58
N GLN A 63 37.23 2.98 -16.32
CA GLN A 63 37.98 2.20 -15.32
C GLN A 63 37.21 2.06 -14.00
N PRO A 64 36.01 1.45 -14.00
CA PRO A 64 35.23 1.27 -12.79
C PRO A 64 35.96 0.39 -11.77
N ILE A 65 35.92 0.81 -10.50
CA ILE A 65 36.54 0.10 -9.39
C ILE A 65 35.47 -0.60 -8.57
N ILE A 66 35.70 -1.85 -8.20
CA ILE A 66 34.79 -2.59 -7.30
C ILE A 66 35.04 -2.12 -5.87
N ARG A 67 34.12 -1.38 -5.29
CA ARG A 67 34.23 -0.83 -3.92
C ARG A 67 33.80 -1.81 -2.84
N HIS A 68 32.88 -2.72 -3.17
CA HIS A 68 32.36 -3.74 -2.25
C HIS A 68 31.93 -4.99 -3.02
N VAL A 69 32.17 -6.16 -2.42
CA VAL A 69 31.62 -7.44 -2.86
C VAL A 69 31.03 -8.15 -1.63
N GLY A 70 29.80 -8.61 -1.77
CA GLY A 70 29.07 -9.33 -0.73
C GLY A 70 29.69 -10.70 -0.43
N SER A 71 29.59 -11.13 0.83
CA SER A 71 30.25 -12.36 1.30
C SER A 71 29.82 -13.63 0.58
N ALA A 72 28.54 -13.74 0.15
CA ALA A 72 28.07 -14.89 -0.60
C ALA A 72 28.71 -14.94 -2.00
N ILE A 73 28.89 -13.78 -2.63
CA ILE A 73 29.57 -13.67 -3.93
C ILE A 73 31.05 -14.00 -3.79
N VAL A 74 31.73 -13.47 -2.76
CA VAL A 74 33.15 -13.79 -2.48
C VAL A 74 33.35 -15.30 -2.29
N ALA A 75 32.44 -15.97 -1.57
CA ALA A 75 32.51 -17.41 -1.37
C ALA A 75 32.42 -18.20 -2.69
N VAL A 76 31.52 -17.81 -3.60
CA VAL A 76 31.39 -18.45 -4.93
C VAL A 76 32.60 -18.14 -5.82
N MET A 77 33.07 -16.90 -5.81
CA MET A 77 34.22 -16.45 -6.60
C MET A 77 35.54 -17.03 -6.10
N GLY A 78 35.61 -17.51 -4.85
CA GLY A 78 36.83 -18.00 -4.21
C GLY A 78 37.84 -16.91 -3.84
N GLN A 79 37.56 -15.64 -4.16
CA GLN A 79 38.40 -14.50 -3.83
C GLN A 79 37.59 -13.20 -3.77
N ASP A 80 38.08 -12.22 -3.02
CA ASP A 80 37.50 -10.88 -2.93
C ASP A 80 38.08 -9.97 -4.04
N PHE A 81 37.19 -9.32 -4.79
CA PHE A 81 37.53 -8.38 -5.86
C PHE A 81 37.46 -6.92 -5.42
N LYS A 82 37.25 -6.63 -4.14
CA LYS A 82 37.29 -5.27 -3.61
C LYS A 82 38.61 -4.58 -3.95
N GLY A 83 38.51 -3.35 -4.48
CA GLY A 83 39.63 -2.52 -4.93
C GLY A 83 40.16 -2.87 -6.32
N ARG A 84 39.68 -3.95 -6.94
CA ARG A 84 40.06 -4.34 -8.30
C ARG A 84 39.26 -3.58 -9.35
N ARG A 85 39.80 -3.51 -10.57
CA ARG A 85 39.06 -3.03 -11.73
C ARG A 85 38.05 -4.07 -12.17
N THR A 86 36.94 -3.61 -12.72
CA THR A 86 35.91 -4.49 -13.31
C THR A 86 36.46 -5.36 -14.45
N GLU A 87 37.47 -4.91 -15.19
CA GLU A 87 38.16 -5.67 -16.23
C GLU A 87 38.95 -6.89 -15.70
N GLU A 88 39.34 -6.87 -14.41
CA GLU A 88 40.06 -7.97 -13.77
C GLU A 88 39.10 -9.12 -13.37
N VAL A 89 37.79 -8.91 -13.50
CA VAL A 89 36.79 -9.95 -13.21
C VAL A 89 36.88 -11.06 -14.25
N PRO A 90 37.01 -12.34 -13.82
CA PRO A 90 37.03 -13.48 -14.73
C PRO A 90 35.78 -13.53 -15.59
N ARG A 91 35.97 -13.70 -16.90
CA ARG A 91 34.85 -13.91 -17.83
C ARG A 91 34.07 -15.16 -17.45
N ARG A 92 32.76 -15.15 -17.70
CA ARG A 92 31.83 -16.26 -17.38
C ARG A 92 31.70 -16.57 -15.88
N SER A 93 32.07 -15.62 -15.02
CA SER A 93 31.80 -15.67 -13.59
C SER A 93 30.46 -15.01 -13.23
N ILE A 94 29.99 -15.20 -12.01
CA ILE A 94 28.77 -14.55 -11.51
C ILE A 94 28.88 -13.01 -11.50
N LEU A 95 30.09 -12.46 -11.32
CA LEU A 95 30.35 -11.01 -11.39
C LEU A 95 30.41 -10.48 -12.82
N SER A 96 30.77 -11.30 -13.80
CA SER A 96 30.97 -10.83 -15.18
C SER A 96 29.70 -10.28 -15.83
N ARG A 97 28.52 -10.77 -15.46
CA ARG A 97 27.26 -10.22 -16.00
C ARG A 97 26.93 -8.86 -15.44
N ILE A 98 27.30 -8.59 -14.18
CA ILE A 98 27.18 -7.23 -13.64
C ILE A 98 28.03 -6.28 -14.50
N THR A 99 29.26 -6.67 -14.83
CA THR A 99 30.14 -5.84 -15.65
C THR A 99 29.64 -5.68 -17.09
N ASP A 100 28.99 -6.70 -17.66
CA ASP A 100 28.44 -6.65 -19.03
C ASP A 100 27.27 -5.65 -19.17
N HIS A 101 26.48 -5.43 -18.10
CA HIS A 101 25.31 -4.55 -18.11
C HIS A 101 25.60 -3.10 -17.66
N LEU A 102 26.86 -2.73 -17.38
CA LEU A 102 27.20 -1.39 -16.88
C LEU A 102 26.76 -0.28 -17.84
N TYR A 103 27.08 -0.42 -19.12
CA TYR A 103 26.74 0.60 -20.12
C TYR A 103 25.24 0.77 -20.32
N GLU A 104 24.47 -0.31 -20.19
CA GLU A 104 23.02 -0.27 -20.29
C GLU A 104 22.39 0.57 -19.17
N VAL A 105 22.87 0.38 -17.94
CA VAL A 105 22.43 1.14 -16.76
C VAL A 105 22.81 2.61 -16.88
N LEU A 106 24.02 2.90 -17.37
CA LEU A 106 24.48 4.27 -17.59
C LEU A 106 23.66 5.00 -18.65
N ALA A 107 23.30 4.31 -19.74
CA ALA A 107 22.48 4.86 -20.82
C ALA A 107 21.04 5.13 -20.36
N ASN A 108 20.43 4.15 -19.67
CA ASN A 108 19.03 4.24 -19.26
C ASN A 108 18.81 5.16 -18.06
N ARG A 109 19.83 5.32 -17.21
CA ARG A 109 19.76 6.04 -15.93
C ARG A 109 18.63 5.51 -15.03
N SER A 110 18.33 4.22 -15.15
CA SER A 110 17.33 3.50 -14.36
C SER A 110 17.88 2.13 -13.97
N PRO A 111 17.29 1.47 -12.95
CA PRO A 111 17.65 0.10 -12.66
C PRO A 111 17.41 -0.84 -13.85
N VAL A 112 18.32 -1.79 -14.05
CA VAL A 112 18.25 -2.81 -15.11
C VAL A 112 18.29 -4.18 -14.44
N GLY A 113 17.21 -4.95 -14.60
CA GLY A 113 17.13 -6.34 -14.18
C GLY A 113 17.62 -7.27 -15.29
N PHE A 114 18.29 -8.35 -14.92
CA PHE A 114 18.78 -9.35 -15.86
C PHE A 114 18.69 -10.77 -15.28
N GLU A 115 18.61 -11.75 -16.17
CA GLU A 115 18.65 -13.18 -15.83
C GLU A 115 19.83 -13.81 -16.57
N ALA A 116 20.61 -14.62 -15.86
CA ALA A 116 21.79 -15.25 -16.42
C ALA A 116 22.04 -16.61 -15.78
N HIS A 117 23.02 -17.31 -16.32
CA HIS A 117 23.49 -18.59 -15.80
C HIS A 117 24.99 -18.49 -15.53
N TYR A 118 25.45 -19.14 -14.46
CA TYR A 118 26.87 -19.36 -14.22
C TYR A 118 27.11 -20.84 -13.93
N THR A 119 28.23 -21.35 -14.39
CA THR A 119 28.67 -22.70 -14.08
C THR A 119 29.44 -22.68 -12.77
N ASP A 120 29.02 -23.48 -11.79
CA ASP A 120 29.70 -23.58 -10.52
C ASP A 120 30.97 -24.46 -10.61
N GLN A 121 31.63 -24.66 -9.47
CA GLN A 121 32.85 -25.48 -9.41
C GLN A 121 32.59 -26.98 -9.64
N SER A 122 31.34 -27.44 -9.50
CA SER A 122 30.92 -28.82 -9.75
C SER A 122 30.52 -29.09 -11.21
N GLY A 123 30.52 -28.05 -12.05
CA GLY A 123 30.08 -28.13 -13.45
C GLY A 123 28.57 -28.00 -13.62
N GLN A 124 27.83 -27.67 -12.55
CA GLN A 124 26.40 -27.44 -12.60
C GLN A 124 26.09 -26.04 -13.12
N ASP A 125 25.13 -25.94 -14.04
CA ASP A 125 24.63 -24.67 -14.53
C ASP A 125 23.57 -24.11 -13.58
N ILE A 126 23.86 -22.97 -12.96
CA ILE A 126 23.02 -22.37 -11.93
C ILE A 126 22.41 -21.07 -12.49
N PRO A 127 21.07 -21.00 -12.63
CA PRO A 127 20.41 -19.75 -12.99
C PRO A 127 20.50 -18.76 -11.82
N TYR A 128 20.67 -17.50 -12.16
CA TYR A 128 20.64 -16.40 -11.21
C TYR A 128 19.97 -15.17 -11.82
N ARG A 129 19.43 -14.35 -10.92
CA ARG A 129 18.80 -13.08 -11.24
C ARG A 129 19.61 -11.96 -10.65
N GLY A 130 19.69 -10.85 -11.35
CA GLY A 130 20.40 -9.68 -10.89
C GLY A 130 19.66 -8.40 -11.22
N ILE A 131 20.01 -7.35 -10.49
CA ILE A 131 19.64 -5.97 -10.79
C ILE A 131 20.84 -5.08 -10.58
N LEU A 132 21.03 -4.13 -11.50
CA LEU A 132 21.98 -3.04 -11.35
C LEU A 132 21.17 -1.76 -11.19
N ALA A 133 21.49 -0.95 -10.20
CA ALA A 133 20.85 0.32 -9.97
C ALA A 133 21.86 1.47 -9.96
N PRO A 134 21.62 2.52 -10.77
CA PRO A 134 22.47 3.69 -10.80
C PRO A 134 22.21 4.56 -9.57
N LEU A 135 23.28 5.12 -9.00
CA LEU A 135 23.24 6.01 -7.85
C LEU A 135 23.98 7.30 -8.17
N SER A 136 23.47 8.40 -7.62
CA SER A 136 24.02 9.72 -7.85
C SER A 136 23.92 10.59 -6.60
N ASP A 137 25.08 10.92 -6.05
CA ASP A 137 25.17 11.85 -4.93
C ASP A 137 24.65 13.26 -5.25
N ASP A 138 24.89 13.81 -6.45
CA ASP A 138 24.43 15.14 -6.88
C ASP A 138 23.06 15.12 -7.58
N GLY A 139 22.58 13.95 -8.02
CA GLY A 139 21.34 13.77 -8.78
C GLY A 139 21.53 13.86 -10.30
N GLU A 140 22.73 14.20 -10.78
CA GLU A 140 23.03 14.40 -12.19
C GLU A 140 24.05 13.37 -12.69
N THR A 141 25.15 13.20 -11.98
CA THR A 141 26.26 12.30 -12.37
C THR A 141 26.12 10.96 -11.67
N ILE A 142 26.11 9.87 -12.42
CA ILE A 142 26.11 8.52 -11.83
C ILE A 142 27.52 8.26 -11.30
N ASN A 143 27.69 8.31 -9.97
CA ASN A 143 29.00 8.08 -9.33
C ASN A 143 29.14 6.67 -8.75
N PHE A 144 28.02 5.95 -8.56
CA PHE A 144 28.05 4.55 -8.13
C PHE A 144 27.01 3.73 -8.88
N ILE A 145 27.28 2.44 -9.01
CA ILE A 145 26.29 1.42 -9.35
C ILE A 145 26.23 0.43 -8.19
N LEU A 146 25.02 0.21 -7.67
CA LEU A 146 24.77 -0.84 -6.69
C LEU A 146 24.06 -2.00 -7.39
N ALA A 147 24.67 -3.17 -7.35
CA ALA A 147 24.11 -4.39 -7.91
C ALA A 147 23.72 -5.36 -6.80
N ALA A 148 22.65 -6.13 -7.02
CA ALA A 148 22.27 -7.26 -6.18
C ALA A 148 22.02 -8.48 -7.08
N ILE A 149 22.59 -9.63 -6.71
CA ILE A 149 22.46 -10.89 -7.46
C ILE A 149 22.08 -12.04 -6.54
N ASN A 150 21.13 -12.87 -6.97
CA ASN A 150 20.69 -14.03 -6.20
C ASN A 150 20.55 -15.27 -7.09
N TRP A 151 20.89 -16.44 -6.56
CA TRP A 151 20.88 -17.71 -7.29
C TRP A 151 20.34 -18.83 -6.41
N ARG A 152 19.95 -19.94 -7.06
CA ARG A 152 19.42 -21.10 -6.35
C ARG A 152 20.52 -21.76 -5.51
N GLY A 153 20.22 -22.05 -4.24
CA GLY A 153 21.16 -22.71 -3.33
C GLY A 153 22.19 -21.77 -2.70
N ALA A 154 22.10 -20.46 -2.95
CA ALA A 154 22.81 -19.46 -2.15
C ALA A 154 22.40 -19.58 -0.67
N PRO A 155 23.20 -19.04 0.28
CA PRO A 155 22.78 -18.92 1.68
C PRO A 155 21.37 -18.36 1.72
N ALA A 156 20.48 -18.95 2.53
CA ALA A 156 19.08 -18.54 2.56
C ALA A 156 19.03 -17.02 2.74
N TRP A 157 18.51 -16.32 1.74
CA TRP A 157 18.21 -14.91 1.89
C TRP A 157 17.15 -14.80 2.98
N GLN A 158 17.61 -14.54 4.19
CA GLN A 158 16.75 -14.28 5.32
C GLN A 158 16.33 -12.83 5.18
N GLN A 159 15.05 -12.63 4.89
CA GLN A 159 14.43 -11.34 5.05
C GLN A 159 14.82 -10.82 6.44
N PRO A 160 15.28 -9.56 6.57
CA PRO A 160 15.62 -9.05 7.88
C PRO A 160 14.38 -9.20 8.71
N SER A 161 14.51 -9.81 9.88
CA SER A 161 13.49 -9.75 10.89
C SER A 161 13.29 -8.28 11.19
N GLY A 162 12.28 -7.66 10.58
CA GLY A 162 11.75 -6.40 11.09
C GLY A 162 11.27 -6.61 12.53
N PRO A 163 10.71 -5.58 13.18
CA PRO A 163 10.01 -5.79 14.45
C PRO A 163 9.06 -6.99 14.29
N ASP A 164 9.15 -7.97 15.20
CA ASP A 164 8.31 -9.16 15.14
C ASP A 164 6.86 -8.72 15.19
N LEU A 165 6.16 -8.82 14.05
CA LEU A 165 4.77 -8.40 13.95
C LEU A 165 3.85 -9.24 14.85
N GLY A 166 4.24 -10.47 15.19
CA GLY A 166 3.52 -11.30 16.15
C GLY A 166 3.62 -10.73 17.56
N GLU A 167 4.83 -10.40 18.02
CA GLU A 167 5.06 -9.75 19.31
C GLU A 167 4.41 -8.36 19.36
N ALA A 168 4.59 -7.55 18.33
CA ALA A 168 3.97 -6.24 18.22
C ALA A 168 2.43 -6.33 18.22
N LEU A 169 1.85 -7.34 17.58
CA LEU A 169 0.41 -7.59 17.64
C LEU A 169 -0.04 -8.00 19.04
N ALA A 170 0.74 -8.80 19.77
CA ALA A 170 0.43 -9.20 21.14
C ALA A 170 0.37 -7.99 22.07
N VAL A 171 1.39 -7.12 22.03
CA VAL A 171 1.42 -5.85 22.77
C VAL A 171 0.25 -4.94 22.39
N LEU A 172 -0.04 -4.85 21.08
CA LEU A 172 -1.15 -4.05 20.59
C LEU A 172 -2.50 -4.54 21.13
N ARG A 173 -2.72 -5.86 21.15
CA ARG A 173 -3.95 -6.46 21.69
C ARG A 173 -4.11 -6.24 23.18
N GLU A 174 -3.02 -6.30 23.94
CA GLU A 174 -3.03 -5.98 25.37
C GLU A 174 -3.47 -4.53 25.60
N ARG A 175 -2.94 -3.58 24.81
CA ARG A 175 -3.37 -2.18 24.85
C ARG A 175 -4.84 -2.00 24.48
N VAL A 176 -5.31 -2.68 23.43
CA VAL A 176 -6.72 -2.67 23.02
C VAL A 176 -7.63 -3.16 24.14
N ALA A 177 -7.24 -4.25 24.83
CA ALA A 177 -7.99 -4.79 25.96
C ALA A 177 -7.99 -3.85 27.17
N GLY A 178 -6.86 -3.17 27.43
CA GLY A 178 -6.67 -2.25 28.54
C GLY A 178 -7.28 -0.84 28.36
N ALA A 179 -7.57 -0.42 27.12
CA ALA A 179 -8.02 0.94 26.83
C ALA A 179 -9.38 1.33 27.46
N GLY A 180 -10.19 0.34 27.85
CA GLY A 180 -11.48 0.59 28.48
C GLY A 180 -12.43 1.43 27.60
N ARG A 181 -13.24 2.30 28.22
CA ARG A 181 -14.22 3.16 27.52
C ARG A 181 -13.77 4.62 27.38
N ALA A 182 -12.56 4.95 27.82
CA ALA A 182 -12.07 6.32 27.79
C ALA A 182 -11.76 6.75 26.35
N ARG A 183 -12.17 7.98 26.00
CA ARG A 183 -11.98 8.52 24.64
C ARG A 183 -10.49 8.62 24.25
N ASN A 184 -9.64 9.08 25.17
CA ASN A 184 -8.22 9.27 24.90
C ASN A 184 -7.51 7.93 24.68
N ALA A 185 -7.82 6.93 25.50
CA ALA A 185 -7.27 5.58 25.35
C ALA A 185 -7.66 4.94 24.00
N LEU A 186 -8.87 5.21 23.50
CA LEU A 186 -9.24 4.79 22.14
C LEU A 186 -8.38 5.49 21.07
N TYR A 187 -8.02 6.76 21.25
CA TYR A 187 -7.19 7.50 20.30
C TYR A 187 -5.77 6.95 20.26
N ASP A 188 -5.19 6.68 21.43
CA ASP A 188 -3.89 6.03 21.56
C ASP A 188 -3.86 4.69 20.82
N VAL A 189 -4.87 3.83 21.07
CA VAL A 189 -4.97 2.53 20.41
C VAL A 189 -5.15 2.65 18.89
N LEU A 190 -5.97 3.60 18.42
CA LEU A 190 -6.15 3.82 16.98
C LEU A 190 -4.86 4.28 16.30
N ALA A 191 -4.10 5.15 16.97
CA ALA A 191 -2.79 5.58 16.50
C ALA A 191 -1.79 4.40 16.46
N ASP A 192 -1.80 3.55 17.49
CA ASP A 192 -0.96 2.35 17.55
C ASP A 192 -1.33 1.34 16.45
N VAL A 193 -2.63 1.11 16.17
CA VAL A 193 -3.06 0.25 15.05
C VAL A 193 -2.59 0.82 13.71
N TYR A 194 -2.63 2.14 13.54
CA TYR A 194 -2.15 2.80 12.33
C TYR A 194 -0.63 2.66 12.17
N GLY A 195 0.13 2.86 13.24
CA GLY A 195 1.57 2.58 13.27
C GLY A 195 1.88 1.13 12.91
N PHE A 196 1.19 0.17 13.54
CA PHE A 196 1.32 -1.26 13.25
C PHE A 196 1.04 -1.59 11.78
N TYR A 197 -0.01 -1.02 11.19
CA TYR A 197 -0.30 -1.18 9.76
C TYR A 197 0.86 -0.67 8.90
N ARG A 198 1.40 0.52 9.18
CA ARG A 198 2.51 1.10 8.41
C ARG A 198 3.77 0.23 8.50
N THR A 199 4.10 -0.27 9.68
CA THR A 199 5.18 -1.24 9.87
C THR A 199 4.90 -2.52 9.07
N GLY A 200 3.68 -3.04 9.12
CA GLY A 200 3.24 -4.20 8.35
C GLY A 200 3.40 -4.03 6.83
N GLN A 201 3.24 -2.81 6.30
CA GLN A 201 3.50 -2.54 4.88
C GLN A 201 4.99 -2.65 4.51
N GLN A 202 5.90 -2.31 5.43
CA GLN A 202 7.34 -2.46 5.19
C GLN A 202 7.77 -3.93 5.18
N VAL A 203 7.12 -4.77 5.99
CA VAL A 203 7.33 -6.22 6.08
C VAL A 203 6.12 -7.02 5.57
N GLN A 204 5.73 -6.76 4.31
CA GLN A 204 4.51 -7.30 3.71
C GLN A 204 4.36 -8.82 3.82
N ALA A 205 5.44 -9.60 3.68
CA ALA A 205 5.38 -11.06 3.80
C ALA A 205 4.94 -11.54 5.19
N ASP A 206 5.50 -10.96 6.26
CA ASP A 206 5.13 -11.27 7.64
C ASP A 206 3.72 -10.79 7.95
N TYR A 207 3.34 -9.61 7.46
CA TYR A 207 1.97 -9.10 7.61
C TYR A 207 0.96 -10.03 6.93
N GLN A 208 1.26 -10.54 5.72
CA GLN A 208 0.40 -11.50 5.02
C GLN A 208 0.36 -12.86 5.73
N ARG A 209 1.46 -13.33 6.33
CA ARG A 209 1.47 -14.53 7.18
C ARG A 209 0.53 -14.35 8.36
N LEU A 210 0.68 -13.26 9.10
CA LEU A 210 -0.15 -12.92 10.25
C LEU A 210 -1.65 -12.87 9.91
N LEU A 211 -2.00 -12.32 8.75
CA LEU A 211 -3.38 -12.30 8.25
C LEU A 211 -3.92 -13.71 7.97
N ARG A 212 -3.11 -14.58 7.35
CA ARG A 212 -3.50 -15.98 7.10
C ARG A 212 -3.72 -16.74 8.39
N ASP A 213 -2.80 -16.61 9.34
CA ASP A 213 -2.86 -17.31 10.64
C ASP A 213 -4.13 -16.94 11.43
N HIS A 214 -4.65 -15.73 11.20
CA HIS A 214 -5.89 -15.24 11.81
C HIS A 214 -7.13 -15.36 10.91
N GLY A 215 -7.02 -15.99 9.73
CA GLY A 215 -8.14 -16.15 8.79
C GLY A 215 -8.69 -14.84 8.21
N ILE A 216 -7.89 -13.77 8.20
CA ILE A 216 -8.30 -12.45 7.72
C ILE A 216 -7.89 -12.28 6.26
N ARG A 217 -8.87 -12.02 5.38
CA ARG A 217 -8.60 -11.66 3.98
C ARG A 217 -8.40 -10.15 3.84
N ALA A 218 -7.26 -9.74 3.29
CA ALA A 218 -7.01 -8.36 2.89
C ALA A 218 -7.90 -7.96 1.71
N GLN A 219 -8.31 -6.69 1.66
CA GLN A 219 -9.02 -6.11 0.51
C GLN A 219 -8.32 -4.81 0.11
N ALA A 220 -7.89 -4.70 -1.15
CA ALA A 220 -7.19 -3.51 -1.65
C ALA A 220 -7.99 -2.21 -1.45
N ARG A 221 -9.33 -2.27 -1.58
CA ARG A 221 -10.24 -1.14 -1.35
C ARG A 221 -10.44 -0.75 0.13
N ALA A 222 -10.03 -1.61 1.07
CA ALA A 222 -10.24 -1.42 2.50
C ALA A 222 -8.99 -1.89 3.29
N PRO A 223 -7.83 -1.23 3.08
CA PRO A 223 -6.55 -1.71 3.58
C PRO A 223 -6.49 -1.77 5.11
N PHE A 224 -7.15 -0.82 5.79
CA PHE A 224 -7.10 -0.71 7.25
C PHE A 224 -8.01 -1.69 8.00
N THR A 225 -9.03 -2.25 7.34
CA THR A 225 -9.96 -3.18 7.98
C THR A 225 -9.24 -4.45 8.45
N ALA A 226 -8.21 -4.88 7.74
CA ALA A 226 -7.42 -6.06 8.11
C ALA A 226 -6.60 -5.81 9.39
N ALA A 227 -5.89 -4.69 9.49
CA ALA A 227 -5.15 -4.30 10.68
C ALA A 227 -6.06 -4.11 11.90
N LEU A 228 -7.22 -3.49 11.71
CA LEU A 228 -8.20 -3.33 12.76
C LEU A 228 -8.75 -4.67 13.27
N LYS A 229 -9.01 -5.63 12.37
CA LYS A 229 -9.44 -6.98 12.77
C LYS A 229 -8.34 -7.75 13.51
N LEU A 230 -7.09 -7.56 13.15
CA LEU A 230 -5.97 -8.14 13.89
C LEU A 230 -5.95 -7.60 15.32
N ALA A 231 -6.07 -6.29 15.50
CA ALA A 231 -5.97 -5.62 16.80
C ALA A 231 -7.22 -5.81 17.69
N PHE A 232 -8.42 -5.60 17.15
CA PHE A 232 -9.70 -5.62 17.89
C PHE A 232 -10.41 -6.98 17.87
N GLY A 233 -9.98 -7.91 17.01
CA GLY A 233 -10.63 -9.20 16.78
C GLY A 233 -11.58 -9.19 15.58
N THR A 234 -11.83 -10.38 15.02
CA THR A 234 -12.66 -10.60 13.83
C THR A 234 -14.14 -10.34 14.06
N ASP A 235 -14.60 -10.52 15.29
CA ASP A 235 -16.01 -10.39 15.71
C ASP A 235 -16.33 -9.02 16.31
N TYR A 236 -15.40 -8.07 16.23
CA TYR A 236 -15.63 -6.71 16.72
C TYR A 236 -16.71 -5.98 15.92
N ASP A 237 -17.35 -4.99 16.54
CA ASP A 237 -18.45 -4.23 15.94
C ASP A 237 -18.06 -3.63 14.57
N LYS A 238 -18.76 -4.09 13.51
CA LYS A 238 -18.46 -3.73 12.12
C LYS A 238 -18.63 -2.24 11.84
N THR A 239 -19.56 -1.58 12.54
CA THR A 239 -19.81 -0.14 12.39
C THR A 239 -18.62 0.65 12.92
N ARG A 240 -18.13 0.32 14.11
CA ARG A 240 -16.93 0.92 14.72
C ARG A 240 -15.69 0.68 13.86
N LEU A 241 -15.47 -0.55 13.38
CA LEU A 241 -14.33 -0.81 12.50
C LEU A 241 -14.36 0.05 11.23
N THR A 242 -15.56 0.33 10.70
CA THR A 242 -15.73 1.19 9.52
C THR A 242 -15.41 2.65 9.84
N GLU A 243 -15.81 3.15 11.02
CA GLU A 243 -15.44 4.49 11.48
C GLU A 243 -13.93 4.62 11.71
N TYR A 244 -13.32 3.65 12.39
CA TYR A 244 -11.88 3.63 12.64
C TYR A 244 -11.09 3.58 11.33
N ALA A 245 -11.52 2.74 10.38
CA ALA A 245 -10.91 2.67 9.07
C ALA A 245 -11.03 4.00 8.30
N ALA A 246 -12.14 4.73 8.43
CA ALA A 246 -12.28 6.05 7.80
C ALA A 246 -11.31 7.08 8.41
N ALA A 247 -11.09 7.06 9.72
CA ALA A 247 -10.09 7.93 10.35
C ALA A 247 -8.65 7.57 9.93
N MET A 248 -8.33 6.29 9.81
CA MET A 248 -7.02 5.85 9.30
C MET A 248 -6.83 6.19 7.81
N ASN A 249 -7.89 6.13 6.99
CA ASN A 249 -7.85 6.61 5.60
C ASN A 249 -7.56 8.12 5.53
N PHE A 250 -8.17 8.92 6.41
CA PHE A 250 -7.83 10.34 6.53
C PHE A 250 -6.34 10.54 6.80
N ALA A 251 -5.81 9.85 7.83
CA ALA A 251 -4.40 9.95 8.19
C ALA A 251 -3.47 9.56 7.04
N HIS A 252 -3.79 8.46 6.38
CA HIS A 252 -3.03 7.95 5.23
C HIS A 252 -3.04 8.93 4.05
N ARG A 253 -4.20 9.48 3.71
CA ARG A 253 -4.36 10.45 2.63
C ARG A 253 -3.59 11.75 2.90
N GLN A 254 -3.51 12.15 4.16
CA GLN A 254 -2.76 13.33 4.60
C GLN A 254 -1.27 13.05 4.83
N GLY A 255 -0.79 11.82 4.58
CA GLY A 255 0.60 11.44 4.78
C GLY A 255 1.04 11.43 6.26
N LEU A 256 0.12 11.36 7.20
CA LEU A 256 0.44 11.41 8.63
C LEU A 256 1.14 10.13 9.08
N ASP A 257 2.04 10.27 10.06
CA ASP A 257 2.58 9.17 10.83
C ASP A 257 1.75 8.88 12.10
N ARG A 258 2.24 7.97 12.96
CA ARG A 258 1.52 7.52 14.16
C ARG A 258 1.30 8.68 15.14
N ASP A 259 2.32 9.48 15.40
CA ASP A 259 2.26 10.58 16.37
C ASP A 259 1.45 11.76 15.82
N ALA A 260 1.63 12.09 14.54
CA ALA A 260 0.83 13.13 13.88
C ALA A 260 -0.65 12.74 13.77
N PHE A 261 -0.96 11.46 13.56
CA PHE A 261 -2.35 10.98 13.60
C PHE A 261 -2.95 11.07 15.00
N LEU A 262 -2.19 10.73 16.04
CA LEU A 262 -2.63 10.88 17.44
C LEU A 262 -2.91 12.36 17.76
N ALA A 263 -2.00 13.26 17.40
CA ALA A 263 -2.19 14.70 17.56
C ALA A 263 -3.46 15.16 16.82
N ALA A 264 -3.66 14.74 15.56
CA ALA A 264 -4.86 15.08 14.79
C ALA A 264 -6.17 14.60 15.47
N LEU A 265 -6.16 13.43 16.12
CA LEU A 265 -7.32 12.92 16.87
C LEU A 265 -7.67 13.78 18.09
N HIS A 266 -6.66 14.33 18.77
CA HIS A 266 -6.82 15.18 19.95
C HIS A 266 -7.13 16.65 19.61
N ASP A 267 -6.39 17.22 18.67
CA ASP A 267 -6.38 18.66 18.40
C ASP A 267 -7.53 19.09 17.48
N THR A 268 -8.09 18.16 16.71
CA THR A 268 -9.24 18.47 15.85
C THR A 268 -10.52 18.62 16.69
N PRO A 269 -11.24 19.74 16.63
CA PRO A 269 -12.55 19.87 17.27
C PRO A 269 -13.52 18.78 16.79
N GLY A 270 -14.02 17.96 17.72
CA GLY A 270 -14.84 16.78 17.40
C GLY A 270 -14.05 15.47 17.19
N GLY A 271 -12.72 15.53 17.22
CA GLY A 271 -11.76 14.42 17.15
C GLY A 271 -12.10 13.38 16.09
N LEU A 272 -12.14 12.10 16.48
CA LEU A 272 -12.48 10.98 15.60
C LEU A 272 -13.69 11.24 14.69
N LYS A 273 -14.79 11.81 15.20
CA LYS A 273 -15.99 12.06 14.38
C LYS A 273 -15.74 13.11 13.30
N ALA A 274 -14.94 14.12 13.60
CA ALA A 274 -14.56 15.16 12.64
C ALA A 274 -13.69 14.57 11.52
N LEU A 275 -12.70 13.74 11.87
CA LEU A 275 -11.84 13.05 10.90
C LEU A 275 -12.64 12.12 9.99
N VAL A 276 -13.56 11.33 10.57
CA VAL A 276 -14.46 10.46 9.81
C VAL A 276 -15.34 11.26 8.86
N ARG A 277 -15.91 12.38 9.31
CA ARG A 277 -16.72 13.26 8.46
C ARG A 277 -15.89 13.84 7.32
N ALA A 278 -14.69 14.32 7.61
CA ALA A 278 -13.78 14.87 6.60
C ALA A 278 -13.44 13.82 5.53
N GLU A 279 -13.14 12.58 5.93
CA GLU A 279 -12.85 11.51 4.99
C GLU A 279 -14.07 11.08 4.17
N ARG A 280 -15.25 11.01 4.82
CA ARG A 280 -16.50 10.70 4.12
C ARG A 280 -16.89 11.79 3.13
N ALA A 281 -16.57 13.06 3.37
CA ALA A 281 -16.78 14.13 2.40
C ALA A 281 -15.89 13.95 1.17
N VAL A 282 -14.63 13.54 1.35
CA VAL A 282 -13.71 13.24 0.24
C VAL A 282 -14.14 12.00 -0.53
N ARG A 283 -14.59 10.93 0.14
CA ARG A 283 -15.20 9.77 -0.52
C ARG A 283 -16.51 10.12 -1.21
N GLY A 284 -17.36 10.94 -0.62
CA GLY A 284 -18.56 11.44 -1.30
C GLY A 284 -18.25 12.24 -2.58
N GLY A 285 -17.06 12.85 -2.66
CA GLY A 285 -16.56 13.54 -3.85
C GLY A 285 -15.69 12.70 -4.81
N ARG A 286 -15.19 11.53 -4.40
CA ARG A 286 -14.30 10.64 -5.19
C ARG A 286 -14.91 9.26 -5.49
N ASP A 287 -15.56 8.65 -4.50
CA ASP A 287 -16.42 7.46 -4.64
C ASP A 287 -17.83 7.91 -5.05
N GLY A 288 -17.94 8.49 -6.23
CA GLY A 288 -19.14 8.24 -7.02
C GLY A 288 -19.15 6.75 -7.35
N ALA A 289 -19.68 5.92 -6.44
CA ALA A 289 -20.18 4.62 -6.86
C ALA A 289 -21.04 4.89 -8.08
N ALA A 290 -20.67 4.32 -9.24
CA ALA A 290 -21.40 4.58 -10.48
C ALA A 290 -22.88 4.43 -10.16
N PRO A 291 -23.70 5.48 -10.35
CA PRO A 291 -25.01 5.57 -9.71
C PRO A 291 -25.76 4.26 -9.94
N GLY A 292 -26.38 3.71 -8.89
CA GLY A 292 -27.21 2.54 -9.02
C GLY A 292 -28.24 2.77 -10.13
N ARG A 293 -28.80 1.71 -10.72
CA ARG A 293 -29.76 1.83 -11.85
C ARG A 293 -30.82 2.92 -11.61
N MET A 294 -31.32 3.01 -10.38
CA MET A 294 -32.28 4.02 -9.94
C MET A 294 -31.71 5.46 -9.99
N GLU A 295 -30.50 5.69 -9.51
CA GLU A 295 -29.87 7.02 -9.49
C GLU A 295 -29.52 7.50 -10.91
N ARG A 296 -29.15 6.59 -11.83
CA ARG A 296 -29.00 6.91 -13.27
C ARG A 296 -30.32 7.30 -13.90
N THR A 297 -31.36 6.49 -13.68
CA THR A 297 -32.70 6.78 -14.18
C THR A 297 -33.20 8.13 -13.66
N LEU A 298 -33.07 8.41 -12.36
CA LEU A 298 -33.47 9.69 -11.77
C LEU A 298 -32.67 10.89 -12.30
N ALA A 299 -31.39 10.70 -12.66
CA ALA A 299 -30.55 11.74 -13.27
C ALA A 299 -30.96 12.03 -14.72
N GLU A 300 -31.32 10.99 -15.49
CA GLU A 300 -31.78 11.08 -16.88
C GLU A 300 -33.20 11.66 -17.02
N LEU A 301 -34.01 11.66 -15.96
CA LEU A 301 -35.31 12.31 -15.97
C LEU A 301 -35.15 13.81 -16.23
N THR A 302 -35.73 14.26 -17.34
CA THR A 302 -35.82 15.68 -17.69
C THR A 302 -37.03 16.27 -16.98
N PRO A 303 -36.89 17.40 -16.26
CA PRO A 303 -38.03 18.08 -15.66
C PRO A 303 -39.11 18.38 -16.70
N CYS A 304 -40.35 18.03 -16.38
CA CYS A 304 -41.50 18.36 -17.23
C CYS A 304 -42.05 19.75 -16.92
N ALA A 305 -41.81 20.27 -15.71
CA ALA A 305 -42.18 21.62 -15.32
C ALA A 305 -41.26 22.15 -14.21
N ILE A 306 -41.15 23.46 -14.10
CA ILE A 306 -40.61 24.16 -12.93
C ILE A 306 -41.78 24.79 -12.18
N VAL A 307 -41.88 24.50 -10.88
CA VAL A 307 -42.99 24.93 -10.02
C VAL A 307 -42.45 25.84 -8.93
N ASP A 308 -42.91 27.08 -8.95
CA ASP A 308 -42.50 28.14 -8.00
C ASP A 308 -43.62 28.50 -7.02
N ASP A 309 -44.88 28.17 -7.37
CA ASP A 309 -46.07 28.28 -6.54
C ASP A 309 -47.00 27.10 -6.88
N TRP A 310 -47.61 26.48 -5.86
CA TRP A 310 -48.57 25.41 -6.05
C TRP A 310 -49.82 25.66 -5.23
N ARG A 311 -50.98 25.44 -5.84
CA ARG A 311 -52.29 25.62 -5.21
C ARG A 311 -53.11 24.36 -5.40
N THR A 312 -53.78 23.93 -4.35
CA THR A 312 -54.79 22.87 -4.44
C THR A 312 -56.13 23.49 -4.81
N ALA A 313 -56.81 22.90 -5.79
CA ALA A 313 -58.22 23.17 -5.99
C ALA A 313 -59.04 22.49 -4.87
N PRO A 314 -60.21 23.03 -4.48
CA PRO A 314 -61.11 22.32 -3.58
C PRO A 314 -61.57 21.02 -4.25
N GLY A 315 -61.15 19.88 -3.70
CA GLY A 315 -61.58 18.54 -4.09
C GLY A 315 -62.38 17.87 -2.97
N ASP A 316 -62.95 16.71 -3.26
CA ASP A 316 -63.71 15.86 -2.33
C ASP A 316 -62.85 15.18 -1.23
N GLY A 317 -61.55 15.49 -1.19
CA GLY A 317 -60.60 15.03 -0.17
C GLY A 317 -60.15 13.58 -0.34
N ASN A 318 -60.53 12.91 -1.43
CA ASN A 318 -60.31 11.47 -1.63
C ASN A 318 -59.27 11.12 -2.71
N ASP A 319 -58.81 12.11 -3.47
CA ASP A 319 -57.77 11.96 -4.49
C ASP A 319 -56.38 12.26 -3.91
N TYR A 320 -55.46 11.31 -4.08
CA TYR A 320 -54.05 11.49 -3.71
C TYR A 320 -53.19 11.58 -4.97
N VAL A 321 -52.19 12.46 -4.93
CA VAL A 321 -51.17 12.55 -5.98
C VAL A 321 -49.80 12.40 -5.34
N VAL A 322 -48.97 11.54 -5.92
CA VAL A 322 -47.55 11.44 -5.56
C VAL A 322 -46.74 12.20 -6.58
N ILE A 323 -45.99 13.18 -6.11
CA ILE A 323 -45.13 14.02 -6.93
C ILE A 323 -43.68 13.60 -6.73
N LEU A 324 -42.99 13.33 -7.84
CA LEU A 324 -41.53 13.23 -7.87
C LEU A 324 -40.96 14.55 -8.37
N ALA A 325 -40.22 15.26 -7.51
CA ALA A 325 -39.57 16.51 -7.85
C ALA A 325 -38.10 16.51 -7.45
N ARG A 326 -37.29 17.27 -8.19
CA ARG A 326 -35.89 17.56 -7.91
C ARG A 326 -35.80 18.96 -7.29
N GLN A 327 -35.08 19.08 -6.18
CA GLN A 327 -34.80 20.37 -5.56
C GLN A 327 -33.80 21.13 -6.43
N SER A 328 -34.12 22.39 -6.76
CA SER A 328 -33.18 23.33 -7.39
C SER A 328 -32.15 23.83 -6.37
N ASP A 329 -31.14 24.58 -6.83
CA ASP A 329 -30.01 25.06 -6.00
C ASP A 329 -30.41 25.51 -4.58
N PRO A 330 -29.59 25.23 -3.54
CA PRO A 330 -29.91 25.61 -2.17
C PRO A 330 -30.14 27.12 -2.06
N GLY A 331 -31.41 27.54 -1.90
CA GLY A 331 -31.82 28.94 -1.79
C GLY A 331 -32.89 29.38 -2.79
N ALA A 332 -33.10 28.64 -3.89
CA ALA A 332 -34.22 28.86 -4.79
C ALA A 332 -35.46 28.13 -4.27
N ASN A 333 -36.57 28.84 -4.03
CA ASN A 333 -37.85 28.24 -3.62
C ASN A 333 -38.57 27.62 -4.84
N GLN A 334 -37.86 26.82 -5.63
CA GLN A 334 -38.34 26.24 -6.89
C GLN A 334 -38.18 24.72 -6.86
N LEU A 335 -39.18 24.00 -7.39
CA LEU A 335 -39.18 22.55 -7.54
C LEU A 335 -39.24 22.18 -9.03
N ALA A 336 -38.29 21.39 -9.49
CA ALA A 336 -38.32 20.81 -10.83
C ALA A 336 -39.15 19.51 -10.79
N LEU A 337 -40.37 19.56 -11.32
CA LEU A 337 -41.27 18.41 -11.38
C LEU A 337 -40.74 17.41 -12.40
N LEU A 338 -40.54 16.15 -11.98
CA LEU A 338 -40.08 15.06 -12.83
C LEU A 338 -41.25 14.18 -13.28
N ASP A 339 -42.18 13.87 -12.37
CA ASP A 339 -43.38 13.10 -12.68
C ASP A 339 -44.48 13.33 -11.62
N ALA A 340 -45.74 13.09 -11.98
CA ALA A 340 -46.89 13.16 -11.09
C ALA A 340 -47.83 11.98 -11.37
N LEU A 341 -48.06 11.15 -10.35
CA LEU A 341 -48.86 9.94 -10.48
C LEU A 341 -50.13 10.03 -9.62
N PRO A 342 -51.31 9.67 -10.15
CA PRO A 342 -52.48 9.47 -9.33
C PRO A 342 -52.24 8.28 -8.40
N ALA A 343 -52.55 8.43 -7.12
CA ALA A 343 -52.34 7.41 -6.11
C ALA A 343 -53.66 7.03 -5.46
N ARG A 344 -53.90 5.71 -5.31
CA ARG A 344 -54.98 5.23 -4.46
C ARG A 344 -54.46 5.02 -3.04
N PRO A 345 -55.32 5.04 -2.01
CA PRO A 345 -54.92 4.79 -0.62
C PRO A 345 -54.09 3.50 -0.42
N GLY A 346 -54.33 2.46 -1.23
CA GLY A 346 -53.56 1.21 -1.20
C GLY A 346 -52.11 1.34 -1.66
N ASP A 347 -51.83 2.23 -2.61
CA ASP A 347 -50.51 2.44 -3.22
C ASP A 347 -49.59 3.24 -2.29
N LEU A 348 -50.18 4.04 -1.39
CA LEU A 348 -49.48 4.89 -0.44
C LEU A 348 -48.85 4.12 0.74
N ARG A 349 -49.20 2.84 0.93
CA ARG A 349 -48.70 2.01 2.05
C ARG A 349 -47.17 1.94 2.13
N ARG A 350 -46.46 2.09 1.00
CA ARG A 350 -44.99 2.09 0.94
C ARG A 350 -44.35 3.42 1.37
N PHE A 351 -45.10 4.52 1.30
CA PHE A 351 -44.65 5.86 1.68
C PHE A 351 -44.98 6.20 3.14
N VAL A 352 -45.94 5.50 3.74
CA VAL A 352 -46.28 5.62 5.16
C VAL A 352 -45.30 4.78 5.99
N ARG A 353 -44.13 5.33 6.31
CA ARG A 353 -43.22 4.76 7.31
C ARG A 353 -42.85 5.83 8.35
N LYS A 354 -43.44 5.69 9.55
CA LYS A 354 -43.26 6.48 10.78
C LYS A 354 -43.63 7.98 10.66
N GLY A 355 -44.92 8.25 10.81
CA GLY A 355 -45.43 9.59 11.09
C GLY A 355 -46.85 9.49 11.62
N ASN A 356 -46.96 9.41 12.95
CA ASN A 356 -48.12 9.76 13.80
C ASN A 356 -48.43 8.67 14.83
N ARG A 357 -48.09 8.98 16.08
CA ARG A 357 -49.14 9.15 17.09
C ARG A 357 -48.98 10.54 17.71
N PRO A 358 -50.09 11.22 18.03
CA PRO A 358 -50.09 12.52 18.71
C PRO A 358 -49.37 12.49 20.06
#